data_AF-A0A8H4N585-F1
#
_entry.id   AF-A0A8H4N585-F1
#
_cell.length_a   1.000
_cell.length_b   1.000
_cell.length_c   1.000
_cell.angle_alpha   90.00
_cell.angle_beta   90.00
_cell.angle_gamma   90.00
#
_symmetry.space_group_name_H-M   'P 1'
#
loop_
_entity.id
_entity.type
_entity.pdbx_description
1 polymer ?
#
loop_
_entity_poly.entity_id
_entity_poly.type
_entity_poly.pdbx_seq_one_letter_code
_entity_poly.pdbx_strand_id
1 'polypeptide(L)'
;MAPAFGVGLISSWSLLWTFTLLVVHDAQTDFARIERTEGAFATLRSNCSATANGATLKDKPQGEPLAVSTIKDIDLTAERKKLGTTAGPTQRKGTFAWQHYPLSPFIERLDWVADVFCNFRGMGWSWRIPGLAPPPRRVQQQLHANSGTPVPPAVAADETHVGLDGTRQPQTRREAFSYALRTLVIGYLLLDFLKVVVLHDPYFWGVIDAPPPSFLPSFIRTSPILTRIYRLLITLNAIKWALTSIFALAPLFFVGLLGPRIIGARASPWMYPDTFGSFRTVLDKGLGGWWGSWWHQTFRFAFESPSKKLISLLNLDRRSVPCKFLQLSIAFFLSGALHAAGSSTQSGATYPLSGPFLFFMTQPLGIVLQLLLTASLRKTGVVTPKTPKLMRQLGNFFYVHVWFFFTAPLLADDFARGGIWLFEPVPISPLRALGFGDADSSWNCWKERESADWVRWYRGEHWWQSGVAF
;
A
#
# COMPACT_ATOMS: atom_id res chain seq x y z
N MET A 1 -6.35 -22.21 5.10
CA MET A 1 -6.21 -21.79 3.68
C MET A 1 -6.11 -20.26 3.60
N ALA A 2 -5.31 -19.72 2.66
CA ALA A 2 -5.07 -18.27 2.55
C ALA A 2 -6.29 -17.40 2.14
N PRO A 3 -7.23 -17.85 1.28
CA PRO A 3 -8.43 -17.08 0.98
C PRO A 3 -9.27 -16.77 2.22
N ALA A 4 -9.26 -17.69 3.20
CA ALA A 4 -9.94 -17.51 4.48
C ALA A 4 -9.33 -16.35 5.30
N PHE A 5 -7.98 -16.26 5.38
CA PHE A 5 -7.29 -15.07 5.92
C PHE A 5 -7.68 -13.78 5.17
N GLY A 6 -7.87 -13.90 3.85
CA GLY A 6 -8.38 -12.83 3.00
C GLY A 6 -9.78 -12.33 3.40
N VAL A 7 -10.69 -13.20 3.87
CA VAL A 7 -12.04 -12.80 4.32
C VAL A 7 -11.95 -11.86 5.53
N GLY A 8 -11.19 -12.23 6.56
CA GLY A 8 -11.01 -11.39 7.75
C GLY A 8 -10.27 -10.08 7.46
N LEU A 9 -9.27 -10.10 6.56
CA LEU A 9 -8.62 -8.89 6.06
C LEU A 9 -9.61 -7.97 5.33
N ILE A 10 -10.41 -8.51 4.39
CA ILE A 10 -11.35 -7.70 3.58
C ILE A 10 -12.47 -7.14 4.44
N SER A 11 -13.00 -7.91 5.40
CA SER A 11 -14.03 -7.46 6.34
C SER A 11 -13.54 -6.30 7.22
N SER A 12 -12.42 -6.50 7.91
CA SER A 12 -11.82 -5.47 8.78
C SER A 12 -11.32 -4.25 7.99
N TRP A 13 -10.78 -4.44 6.79
CA TRP A 13 -10.42 -3.34 5.89
C TRP A 13 -11.63 -2.54 5.46
N SER A 14 -12.72 -3.19 5.05
CA SER A 14 -13.94 -2.52 4.57
C SER A 14 -14.58 -1.67 5.67
N LEU A 15 -14.61 -2.17 6.91
CA LEU A 15 -15.06 -1.42 8.08
C LEU A 15 -14.16 -0.20 8.34
N LEU A 16 -12.84 -0.38 8.41
CA LEU A 16 -11.89 0.70 8.64
C LEU A 16 -11.89 1.74 7.52
N TRP A 17 -12.01 1.31 6.25
CA TRP A 17 -12.04 2.19 5.09
C TRP A 17 -13.31 3.03 5.07
N THR A 18 -14.47 2.40 5.31
CA THR A 18 -15.76 3.09 5.42
C THR A 18 -15.76 4.10 6.58
N PHE A 19 -15.23 3.72 7.76
CA PHE A 19 -15.04 4.63 8.89
C PHE A 19 -14.11 5.81 8.55
N THR A 20 -13.02 5.55 7.82
CA THR A 20 -12.08 6.59 7.37
C THR A 20 -12.76 7.58 6.42
N LEU A 21 -13.55 7.10 5.47
CA LEU A 21 -14.20 7.92 4.44
C LEU A 21 -15.44 8.69 4.94
N LEU A 22 -16.18 8.15 5.92
CA LEU A 22 -17.49 8.69 6.34
C LEU A 22 -17.55 9.28 7.76
N VAL A 23 -16.56 9.01 8.62
CA VAL A 23 -16.55 9.48 10.03
C VAL A 23 -15.30 10.30 10.33
N VAL A 24 -14.14 9.86 9.87
CA VAL A 24 -12.88 10.60 10.05
C VAL A 24 -12.81 11.81 9.11
N HIS A 25 -13.33 11.66 7.90
CA HIS A 25 -13.37 12.66 6.84
C HIS A 25 -14.79 12.90 6.33
N ASP A 26 -14.99 13.96 5.55
CA ASP A 26 -16.18 14.13 4.70
C ASP A 26 -15.85 13.73 3.27
N ALA A 27 -16.42 12.61 2.81
CA ALA A 27 -16.28 12.10 1.45
C ALA A 27 -16.59 13.13 0.35
N GLN A 28 -17.48 14.11 0.58
CA GLN A 28 -17.88 15.05 -0.46
C GLN A 28 -16.95 16.27 -0.60
N THR A 29 -16.24 16.64 0.47
CA THR A 29 -15.44 17.89 0.52
C THR A 29 -13.94 17.68 0.75
N ASP A 30 -13.51 16.64 1.48
CA ASP A 30 -12.08 16.35 1.68
C ASP A 30 -11.43 15.67 0.44
N PHE A 31 -12.24 15.11 -0.46
CA PHE A 31 -11.79 14.22 -1.54
C PHE A 31 -12.06 14.77 -2.94
N ALA A 32 -11.00 14.81 -3.75
CA ALA A 32 -11.10 15.00 -5.20
C ALA A 32 -10.17 14.03 -5.93
N ARG A 33 -10.57 13.60 -7.14
CA ARG A 33 -9.76 12.78 -8.04
C ARG A 33 -9.30 13.54 -9.28
N ILE A 34 -8.21 13.08 -9.88
CA ILE A 34 -7.63 13.60 -11.11
C ILE A 34 -8.32 12.90 -12.28
N GLU A 35 -9.25 13.61 -12.93
CA GLU A 35 -9.96 13.15 -14.13
C GLU A 35 -9.76 14.16 -15.27
N ARG A 36 -10.09 13.77 -16.51
CA ARG A 36 -10.06 14.68 -17.66
C ARG A 36 -11.35 15.51 -17.76
N THR A 37 -11.25 16.70 -18.35
CA THR A 37 -12.43 17.44 -18.79
C THR A 37 -13.04 16.86 -20.08
N GLU A 38 -14.28 17.23 -20.37
CA GLU A 38 -14.83 17.23 -21.73
C GLU A 38 -13.91 18.02 -22.71
N GLY A 39 -14.02 17.71 -23.99
CA GLY A 39 -13.04 18.11 -25.01
C GLY A 39 -13.17 19.56 -25.51
N ALA A 40 -12.03 20.14 -25.91
CA ALA A 40 -11.86 21.35 -26.75
C ALA A 40 -12.45 22.71 -26.26
N PHE A 41 -13.41 22.76 -25.34
CA PHE A 41 -14.06 24.02 -24.95
C PHE A 41 -13.31 24.88 -23.91
N ALA A 42 -12.21 24.39 -23.33
CA ALA A 42 -11.37 25.21 -22.44
C ALA A 42 -10.68 26.38 -23.18
N THR A 43 -10.38 26.21 -24.47
CA THR A 43 -9.59 27.14 -25.28
C THR A 43 -10.29 28.47 -25.61
N LEU A 44 -11.62 28.56 -25.47
CA LEU A 44 -12.40 29.75 -25.85
C LEU A 44 -12.41 30.88 -24.82
N ARG A 45 -11.83 30.69 -23.62
CA ARG A 45 -11.77 31.75 -22.59
C ARG A 45 -10.59 32.71 -22.72
N SER A 46 -9.69 32.52 -23.69
CA SER A 46 -8.57 33.44 -23.92
C SER A 46 -9.00 34.84 -24.37
N ASN A 47 -10.16 34.97 -25.01
CA ASN A 47 -10.56 36.20 -25.72
C ASN A 47 -11.81 36.90 -25.14
N CYS A 48 -12.31 36.47 -23.97
CA CYS A 48 -13.33 37.22 -23.24
C CYS A 48 -12.67 38.21 -22.26
N SER A 49 -12.19 39.33 -22.79
CA SER A 49 -11.77 40.48 -22.00
C SER A 49 -12.96 41.11 -21.27
N ALA A 50 -13.18 40.70 -20.02
CA ALA A 50 -14.19 41.27 -19.14
C ALA A 50 -13.54 42.16 -18.07
N THR A 51 -13.39 43.45 -18.43
CA THR A 51 -13.29 44.63 -17.56
C THR A 51 -12.91 44.42 -16.08
N ALA A 52 -11.72 44.88 -15.70
CA ALA A 52 -11.37 45.04 -14.30
C ALA A 52 -12.32 46.03 -13.59
N ASN A 53 -12.67 45.72 -12.34
CA ASN A 53 -13.15 46.69 -11.35
C ASN A 53 -12.40 46.41 -10.04
N GLY A 54 -11.82 47.45 -9.45
CA GLY A 54 -10.88 47.31 -8.34
C GLY A 54 -11.54 47.29 -6.96
N ALA A 55 -11.02 46.44 -6.07
CA ALA A 55 -11.23 46.54 -4.64
C ALA A 55 -9.90 46.23 -3.93
N THR A 56 -9.36 47.19 -3.18
CA THR A 56 -8.08 47.06 -2.46
C THR A 56 -8.23 46.24 -1.19
N LEU A 57 -7.38 45.24 -0.99
CA LEU A 57 -7.19 44.58 0.31
C LEU A 57 -5.71 44.65 0.73
N LYS A 58 -5.49 44.85 2.04
CA LYS A 58 -4.20 45.20 2.65
C LYS A 58 -3.33 43.96 2.92
N ASP A 59 -2.02 44.19 3.04
CA ASP A 59 -1.02 43.20 3.41
C ASP A 59 -1.33 42.42 4.69
N LYS A 60 -0.91 41.15 4.69
CA LYS A 60 -0.61 40.39 5.91
C LYS A 60 0.69 39.59 5.71
N PRO A 61 1.47 39.34 6.79
CA PRO A 61 2.86 38.90 6.68
C PRO A 61 3.00 37.43 6.27
N GLN A 62 4.12 37.14 5.61
CA GLN A 62 4.55 35.79 5.22
C GLN A 62 5.04 35.00 6.44
N GLY A 63 4.67 33.72 6.60
CA GLY A 63 5.17 32.97 7.77
C GLY A 63 4.74 31.52 8.03
N GLU A 64 3.93 30.84 7.19
CA GLU A 64 3.54 29.44 7.44
C GLU A 64 3.77 28.51 6.23
N PRO A 65 4.07 27.20 6.47
CA PRO A 65 4.29 26.24 5.40
C PRO A 65 2.97 25.83 4.73
N LEU A 66 3.03 25.64 3.40
CA LEU A 66 1.90 25.32 2.52
C LEU A 66 1.10 24.07 2.96
N ALA A 67 0.08 24.28 3.78
CA ALA A 67 -1.10 23.42 3.79
C ALA A 67 -1.95 23.73 2.56
N VAL A 68 -2.49 22.69 1.90
CA VAL A 68 -3.54 22.90 0.89
C VAL A 68 -4.74 23.50 1.62
N SER A 69 -5.20 24.67 1.16
CA SER A 69 -6.28 25.42 1.79
C SER A 69 -7.56 24.59 1.85
N THR A 70 -8.11 24.38 3.05
CA THR A 70 -9.34 23.61 3.27
C THR A 70 -10.49 24.17 2.42
N ILE A 71 -11.01 23.33 1.52
CA ILE A 71 -11.87 23.77 0.42
C ILE A 71 -13.32 23.90 0.90
N LYS A 72 -13.65 25.04 1.53
CA LYS A 72 -15.04 25.35 1.93
C LYS A 72 -15.83 26.15 0.89
N ASP A 73 -15.16 26.78 -0.08
CA ASP A 73 -15.76 27.76 -0.99
C ASP A 73 -15.77 27.33 -2.48
N ILE A 74 -15.65 26.03 -2.79
CA ILE A 74 -15.91 25.57 -4.17
C ILE A 74 -17.41 25.54 -4.43
N ASP A 75 -17.85 26.41 -5.34
CA ASP A 75 -19.10 26.22 -6.06
C ASP A 75 -19.01 24.95 -6.90
N LEU A 76 -19.65 23.88 -6.42
CA LEU A 76 -19.79 22.60 -7.12
C LEU A 76 -20.45 22.78 -8.51
N THR A 77 -21.25 23.83 -8.70
CA THR A 77 -21.85 24.18 -10.00
C THR A 77 -20.80 24.68 -11.00
N ALA A 78 -19.81 25.44 -10.54
CA ALA A 78 -18.67 25.89 -11.34
C ALA A 78 -17.71 24.74 -11.69
N GLU A 79 -17.45 23.78 -10.79
CA GLU A 79 -16.68 22.57 -11.15
C GLU A 79 -17.44 21.68 -12.15
N ARG A 80 -18.75 21.47 -11.94
CA ARG A 80 -19.61 20.75 -12.90
C ARG A 80 -19.55 21.39 -14.30
N LYS A 81 -19.42 22.73 -14.38
CA LYS A 81 -19.25 23.48 -15.64
C LYS A 81 -17.82 23.45 -16.22
N LYS A 82 -16.81 23.00 -15.48
CA LYS A 82 -15.41 22.80 -15.94
C LYS A 82 -15.15 21.37 -16.43
N LEU A 83 -15.63 20.37 -15.68
CA LEU A 83 -15.42 18.96 -16.01
C LEU A 83 -16.25 18.52 -17.21
N GLY A 84 -17.47 19.04 -17.32
CA GLY A 84 -18.48 18.52 -18.24
C GLY A 84 -19.72 18.06 -17.49
N THR A 85 -20.87 18.07 -18.18
CA THR A 85 -22.19 17.79 -17.57
C THR A 85 -22.77 16.43 -17.96
N THR A 86 -22.20 15.75 -18.96
CA THR A 86 -22.84 14.56 -19.58
C THR A 86 -21.88 13.45 -20.00
N ALA A 87 -20.62 13.76 -20.28
CA ALA A 87 -19.70 12.80 -20.88
C ALA A 87 -19.05 11.88 -19.83
N GLY A 88 -19.06 10.57 -20.11
CA GLY A 88 -18.41 9.56 -19.26
C GLY A 88 -16.87 9.57 -19.36
N PRO A 89 -16.16 8.83 -18.48
CA PRO A 89 -14.69 8.77 -18.45
C PRO A 89 -14.01 8.39 -19.78
N THR A 90 -14.69 7.68 -20.66
CA THR A 90 -14.23 7.30 -22.01
C THR A 90 -14.25 8.45 -23.03
N GLN A 91 -15.11 9.43 -22.79
CA GLN A 91 -15.38 10.57 -23.69
C GLN A 91 -14.57 11.82 -23.27
N ARG A 92 -14.19 11.92 -22.00
CA ARG A 92 -13.35 12.98 -21.42
C ARG A 92 -11.92 12.93 -21.95
N LYS A 93 -11.63 13.77 -22.95
CA LYS A 93 -10.33 13.81 -23.67
C LYS A 93 -9.56 15.11 -23.46
N GLY A 94 -10.09 16.05 -22.68
CA GLY A 94 -9.45 17.33 -22.39
C GLY A 94 -8.31 17.25 -21.36
N THR A 95 -8.01 18.40 -20.76
CA THR A 95 -6.96 18.56 -19.74
C THR A 95 -7.32 17.86 -18.43
N PHE A 96 -6.32 17.57 -17.59
CA PHE A 96 -6.56 17.09 -16.23
C PHE A 96 -7.12 18.21 -15.33
N ALA A 97 -8.18 17.88 -14.59
CA ALA A 97 -8.79 18.71 -13.55
C ALA A 97 -9.05 17.86 -12.30
N TRP A 98 -9.33 18.53 -11.18
CA TRP A 98 -9.89 17.87 -10.01
C TRP A 98 -11.40 17.62 -10.21
N GLN A 99 -11.88 16.47 -9.75
CA GLN A 99 -13.30 16.11 -9.65
C GLN A 99 -13.60 15.76 -8.19
N HIS A 100 -14.25 16.69 -7.49
CA HIS A 100 -14.93 16.41 -6.21
C HIS A 100 -16.15 15.49 -6.43
N TYR A 101 -16.87 15.14 -5.36
CA TYR A 101 -18.00 14.22 -5.45
C TYR A 101 -19.08 14.72 -6.45
N PRO A 102 -19.39 13.96 -7.53
CA PRO A 102 -20.30 14.42 -8.56
C PRO A 102 -21.74 14.39 -8.06
N LEU A 103 -22.52 15.46 -8.29
CA LEU A 103 -23.93 15.49 -7.90
C LEU A 103 -24.83 14.70 -8.85
N SER A 104 -24.47 14.56 -10.12
CA SER A 104 -25.20 13.83 -11.17
C SER A 104 -24.31 13.57 -12.38
N PRO A 105 -24.59 12.56 -13.23
CA PRO A 105 -25.63 11.51 -13.09
C PRO A 105 -25.27 10.47 -12.01
N PHE A 106 -26.23 9.60 -11.63
CA PHE A 106 -26.00 8.56 -10.60
C PHE A 106 -24.82 7.63 -10.93
N ILE A 107 -24.65 7.27 -12.21
CA ILE A 107 -23.56 6.39 -12.64
C ILE A 107 -22.16 7.00 -12.40
N GLU A 108 -22.01 8.33 -12.42
CA GLU A 108 -20.76 8.97 -12.02
C GLU A 108 -20.54 8.96 -10.51
N ARG A 109 -21.61 9.02 -9.71
CA ARG A 109 -21.51 8.85 -8.25
C ARG A 109 -21.02 7.43 -7.93
N LEU A 110 -21.56 6.43 -8.62
CA LEU A 110 -21.14 5.04 -8.47
C LEU A 110 -19.69 4.81 -8.94
N ASP A 111 -19.28 5.38 -10.08
CA ASP A 111 -17.89 5.29 -10.56
C ASP A 111 -16.88 6.02 -9.66
N TRP A 112 -17.25 7.18 -9.11
CA TRP A 112 -16.43 7.93 -8.15
C TRP A 112 -16.29 7.18 -6.82
N VAL A 113 -17.39 6.60 -6.31
CA VAL A 113 -17.40 5.79 -5.08
C VAL A 113 -16.60 4.49 -5.27
N ALA A 114 -16.73 3.82 -6.42
CA ALA A 114 -15.95 2.62 -6.73
C ALA A 114 -14.44 2.93 -6.84
N ASP A 115 -14.06 4.08 -7.40
CA ASP A 115 -12.67 4.52 -7.45
C ASP A 115 -12.13 4.83 -6.04
N VAL A 116 -12.81 5.66 -5.23
CA VAL A 116 -12.33 5.96 -3.86
C VAL A 116 -12.29 4.71 -2.97
N PHE A 117 -13.21 3.77 -3.17
CA PHE A 117 -13.22 2.51 -2.44
C PHE A 117 -12.02 1.62 -2.82
N CYS A 118 -11.58 1.61 -4.09
CA CYS A 118 -10.50 0.74 -4.58
C CYS A 118 -9.08 1.36 -4.58
N ASN A 119 -8.94 2.68 -4.40
CA ASN A 119 -7.69 3.39 -4.66
C ASN A 119 -6.82 3.63 -3.41
N PHE A 120 -6.45 2.57 -2.67
CA PHE A 120 -5.90 2.64 -1.30
C PHE A 120 -4.63 3.52 -1.08
N ARG A 121 -3.85 3.84 -2.13
CA ARG A 121 -2.67 4.74 -2.07
C ARG A 121 -2.98 6.19 -2.50
N GLY A 122 -4.21 6.49 -2.93
CA GLY A 122 -4.63 7.81 -3.39
C GLY A 122 -3.92 8.24 -4.69
N MET A 123 -3.67 7.30 -5.60
CA MET A 123 -2.73 7.51 -6.71
C MET A 123 -3.18 8.55 -7.73
N GLY A 124 -4.49 8.69 -7.91
CA GLY A 124 -5.12 9.76 -8.67
C GLY A 124 -5.92 10.73 -7.79
N TRP A 125 -5.60 10.88 -6.50
CA TRP A 125 -6.47 11.56 -5.53
C TRP A 125 -5.75 12.66 -4.72
N SER A 126 -6.54 13.59 -4.17
CA SER A 126 -6.09 14.73 -3.34
C SER A 126 -5.25 14.31 -2.13
N TRP A 127 -5.56 13.15 -1.55
CA TRP A 127 -4.98 12.61 -0.32
C TRP A 127 -3.74 11.70 -0.54
N ARG A 128 -3.23 11.61 -1.78
CA ARG A 128 -2.06 10.79 -2.20
C ARG A 128 -1.02 10.62 -1.09
N ILE A 129 -0.67 9.37 -0.76
CA ILE A 129 0.23 9.09 0.37
C ILE A 129 1.60 9.80 0.24
N PRO A 130 2.15 10.34 1.34
CA PRO A 130 3.41 11.05 1.33
C PRO A 130 4.58 10.08 1.07
N GLY A 131 5.61 10.57 0.38
CA GLY A 131 6.84 9.82 0.07
C GLY A 131 6.96 9.41 -1.39
N LEU A 132 5.84 9.26 -2.11
CA LEU A 132 5.84 9.00 -3.56
C LEU A 132 6.29 10.23 -4.36
N ALA A 133 6.75 10.02 -5.59
CA ALA A 133 6.87 11.09 -6.58
C ALA A 133 5.49 11.77 -6.82
N PRO A 134 5.42 13.07 -7.11
CA PRO A 134 4.16 13.76 -7.44
C PRO A 134 3.60 13.29 -8.80
N PRO A 135 2.38 13.71 -9.21
CA PRO A 135 1.97 13.62 -10.62
C PRO A 135 2.98 14.36 -11.52
N PRO A 136 3.19 13.95 -12.79
CA PRO A 136 4.17 14.60 -13.67
C PRO A 136 3.88 16.10 -13.88
N ARG A 137 4.91 16.94 -14.10
CA ARG A 137 4.76 18.42 -14.14
C ARG A 137 3.63 18.89 -15.05
N ARG A 138 3.47 18.29 -16.24
CA ARG A 138 2.36 18.58 -17.19
C ARG A 138 0.96 18.36 -16.62
N VAL A 139 0.80 17.42 -15.68
CA VAL A 139 -0.46 17.14 -14.98
C VAL A 139 -0.68 18.18 -13.90
N GLN A 140 0.36 18.49 -13.11
CA GLN A 140 0.30 19.53 -12.08
C GLN A 140 -0.09 20.89 -12.69
N GLN A 141 0.52 21.28 -13.82
CA GLN A 141 0.21 22.53 -14.53
C GLN A 141 -1.27 22.60 -14.98
N GLN A 142 -1.81 21.51 -15.52
CA GLN A 142 -3.23 21.44 -15.92
C GLN A 142 -4.18 21.50 -14.72
N LEU A 143 -3.82 20.84 -13.61
CA LEU A 143 -4.59 20.92 -12.36
C LEU A 143 -4.63 22.35 -11.81
N HIS A 144 -3.50 23.05 -11.71
CA HIS A 144 -3.45 24.45 -11.25
C HIS A 144 -4.26 25.37 -12.17
N ALA A 145 -4.08 25.25 -13.50
CA ALA A 145 -4.82 26.04 -14.48
C ALA A 145 -6.34 25.83 -14.39
N ASN A 146 -6.80 24.60 -14.13
CA ASN A 146 -8.22 24.29 -13.94
C ASN A 146 -8.75 24.66 -12.56
N SER A 147 -7.92 24.64 -11.50
CA SER A 147 -8.31 25.11 -10.16
C SER A 147 -8.32 26.63 -10.02
N GLY A 148 -7.49 27.36 -10.78
CA GLY A 148 -7.30 28.81 -10.61
C GLY A 148 -6.36 29.19 -9.47
N THR A 149 -5.64 28.23 -8.89
CA THR A 149 -4.60 28.50 -7.88
C THR A 149 -3.34 29.04 -8.55
N PRO A 150 -2.64 30.03 -7.95
CA PRO A 150 -1.34 30.47 -8.45
C PRO A 150 -0.38 29.29 -8.55
N VAL A 151 0.30 29.17 -9.69
CA VAL A 151 1.35 28.16 -9.87
C VAL A 151 2.48 28.49 -8.88
N PRO A 152 2.84 27.60 -7.95
CA PRO A 152 3.97 27.82 -7.06
C PRO A 152 5.22 28.10 -7.90
N PRO A 153 6.06 29.10 -7.55
CA PRO A 153 7.25 29.43 -8.33
C PRO A 153 8.08 28.16 -8.52
N ALA A 154 8.40 27.85 -9.78
CA ALA A 154 8.91 26.54 -10.15
C ALA A 154 10.29 26.29 -9.51
N VAL A 155 10.29 25.66 -8.34
CA VAL A 155 11.50 25.14 -7.72
C VAL A 155 12.12 24.18 -8.73
N ALA A 156 13.30 24.53 -9.24
CA ALA A 156 14.00 23.79 -10.29
C ALA A 156 14.61 22.45 -9.81
N ALA A 157 13.94 21.81 -8.85
CA ALA A 157 14.18 20.43 -8.46
C ALA A 157 13.85 19.52 -9.65
N ASP A 158 14.85 18.77 -10.09
CA ASP A 158 14.81 17.92 -11.27
C ASP A 158 13.65 16.91 -11.21
N GLU A 159 13.03 16.59 -12.35
CA GLU A 159 11.84 15.72 -12.38
C GLU A 159 12.24 14.23 -12.32
N THR A 160 12.83 13.83 -11.20
CA THR A 160 13.48 12.53 -11.01
C THR A 160 12.57 11.30 -11.18
N HIS A 161 11.25 11.47 -11.21
CA HIS A 161 10.23 10.41 -11.25
C HIS A 161 10.40 9.31 -10.16
N VAL A 162 11.09 9.64 -9.06
CA VAL A 162 11.38 8.73 -7.94
C VAL A 162 10.97 9.38 -6.62
N GLY A 163 10.30 8.61 -5.75
CA GLY A 163 9.87 9.06 -4.44
C GLY A 163 11.00 9.20 -3.42
N LEU A 164 10.72 9.91 -2.31
CA LEU A 164 11.55 9.97 -1.11
C LEU A 164 11.63 8.63 -0.35
N ASP A 165 10.76 7.69 -0.70
CA ASP A 165 10.83 6.27 -0.33
C ASP A 165 11.64 5.42 -1.32
N GLY A 166 12.01 5.97 -2.47
CA GLY A 166 12.71 5.29 -3.57
C GLY A 166 11.83 4.53 -4.55
N THR A 167 10.49 4.64 -4.46
CA THR A 167 9.57 4.09 -5.46
C THR A 167 9.73 4.81 -6.80
N ARG A 168 9.79 4.06 -7.91
CA ARG A 168 9.82 4.60 -9.27
C ARG A 168 8.40 4.77 -9.81
N GLN A 169 8.19 5.83 -10.58
CA GLN A 169 6.91 6.16 -11.20
C GLN A 169 7.02 6.07 -12.73
N PRO A 170 6.41 5.07 -13.39
CA PRO A 170 6.55 4.90 -14.83
C PRO A 170 5.79 5.99 -15.60
N GLN A 171 6.39 6.52 -16.65
CA GLN A 171 5.88 7.65 -17.43
C GLN A 171 5.15 7.22 -18.70
N THR A 172 5.49 6.05 -19.26
CA THR A 172 4.86 5.53 -20.49
C THR A 172 4.07 4.24 -20.27
N ARG A 173 3.06 3.97 -21.13
CA ARG A 173 2.29 2.70 -21.07
C ARG A 173 3.19 1.49 -21.28
N ARG A 174 4.19 1.59 -22.18
CA ARG A 174 5.16 0.52 -22.47
C ARG A 174 6.02 0.22 -21.24
N GLU A 175 6.48 1.25 -20.54
CA GLU A 175 7.26 1.14 -19.31
C GLU A 175 6.44 0.48 -18.19
N ALA A 176 5.27 1.03 -17.85
CA ALA A 176 4.39 0.46 -16.82
C ALA A 176 4.02 -1.00 -17.10
N PHE A 177 3.63 -1.32 -18.35
CA PHE A 177 3.27 -2.68 -18.76
C PHE A 177 4.48 -3.64 -18.73
N SER A 178 5.62 -3.26 -19.32
CA SER A 178 6.80 -4.15 -19.37
C SER A 178 7.45 -4.33 -18.00
N TYR A 179 7.41 -3.32 -17.14
CA TYR A 179 7.82 -3.47 -15.75
C TYR A 179 6.90 -4.41 -14.99
N ALA A 180 5.58 -4.20 -15.06
CA ALA A 180 4.60 -5.06 -14.41
C ALA A 180 4.66 -6.52 -14.89
N LEU A 181 4.85 -6.74 -16.19
CA LEU A 181 5.01 -8.08 -16.76
C LEU A 181 6.28 -8.78 -16.26
N ARG A 182 7.41 -8.07 -16.24
CA ARG A 182 8.67 -8.59 -15.66
C ARG A 182 8.51 -8.91 -14.18
N THR A 183 7.87 -8.02 -13.42
CA THR A 183 7.60 -8.19 -11.99
C THR A 183 6.67 -9.38 -11.72
N LEU A 184 5.65 -9.59 -12.55
CA LEU A 184 4.77 -10.76 -12.46
C LEU A 184 5.51 -12.06 -12.80
N VAL A 185 6.31 -12.10 -13.87
CA VAL A 185 7.07 -13.31 -14.26
C VAL A 185 8.13 -13.67 -13.22
N ILE A 186 8.89 -12.68 -12.72
CA ILE A 186 9.87 -12.89 -11.64
C ILE A 186 9.16 -13.32 -10.35
N GLY A 187 8.03 -12.68 -10.03
CA GLY A 187 7.21 -13.03 -8.87
C GLY A 187 6.64 -14.45 -8.94
N TYR A 188 6.18 -14.89 -10.10
CA TYR A 188 5.70 -16.26 -10.35
C TYR A 188 6.79 -17.30 -10.11
N LEU A 189 7.97 -17.12 -10.73
CA LEU A 189 9.10 -18.05 -10.59
C LEU A 189 9.63 -18.11 -9.14
N LEU A 190 9.63 -16.97 -8.44
CA LEU A 190 10.01 -16.93 -7.02
C LEU A 190 8.93 -17.50 -6.10
N LEU A 191 7.64 -17.36 -6.43
CA LEU A 191 6.55 -18.00 -5.70
C LEU A 191 6.53 -19.51 -5.89
N ASP A 192 6.85 -20.02 -7.09
CA ASP A 192 7.04 -21.45 -7.35
C ASP A 192 8.18 -22.01 -6.49
N PHE A 193 9.37 -21.37 -6.55
CA PHE A 193 10.52 -21.74 -5.73
C PHE A 193 10.21 -21.69 -4.22
N LEU A 194 9.62 -20.59 -3.73
CA LEU A 194 9.28 -20.44 -2.32
C LEU A 194 8.19 -21.43 -1.89
N LYS A 195 7.25 -21.79 -2.77
CA LYS A 195 6.24 -22.81 -2.50
C LYS A 195 6.86 -24.20 -2.38
N VAL A 196 7.80 -24.56 -3.25
CA VAL A 196 8.57 -25.82 -3.13
C VAL A 196 9.35 -25.87 -1.81
N VAL A 197 10.03 -24.78 -1.42
CA VAL A 197 10.72 -24.71 -0.12
C VAL A 197 9.75 -24.81 1.07
N VAL A 198 8.54 -24.27 0.92
CA VAL A 198 7.42 -24.38 1.89
C VAL A 198 6.84 -25.79 1.97
N LEU A 199 6.77 -26.55 0.86
CA LEU A 199 6.36 -27.96 0.90
C LEU A 199 7.33 -28.77 1.75
N HIS A 200 8.64 -28.63 1.55
CA HIS A 200 9.63 -29.49 2.18
C HIS A 200 9.99 -29.13 3.64
N ASP A 201 9.31 -28.19 4.30
CA ASP A 201 9.50 -27.87 5.73
C ASP A 201 8.16 -27.91 6.51
N PRO A 202 7.91 -28.94 7.35
CA PRO A 202 6.66 -29.11 8.09
C PRO A 202 6.24 -27.96 9.02
N TYR A 203 7.16 -27.03 9.34
CA TYR A 203 6.81 -25.77 9.99
C TYR A 203 5.70 -25.02 9.24
N PHE A 204 5.80 -24.90 7.91
CA PHE A 204 4.81 -24.17 7.12
C PHE A 204 3.47 -24.91 6.99
N TRP A 205 3.41 -26.20 7.34
CA TRP A 205 2.17 -26.96 7.45
C TRP A 205 1.42 -26.71 8.76
N GLY A 206 2.03 -25.96 9.70
CA GLY A 206 1.48 -25.66 11.02
C GLY A 206 2.17 -26.38 12.18
N VAL A 207 3.12 -27.29 11.91
CA VAL A 207 3.91 -28.00 12.92
C VAL A 207 5.09 -27.11 13.34
N ILE A 208 4.79 -26.04 14.07
CA ILE A 208 5.76 -24.98 14.41
C ILE A 208 7.05 -25.48 15.10
N ASP A 209 6.94 -26.53 15.92
CA ASP A 209 8.06 -27.14 16.64
C ASP A 209 8.82 -28.20 15.80
N ALA A 210 8.49 -28.35 14.50
CA ALA A 210 9.11 -29.34 13.63
C ALA A 210 10.63 -29.13 13.47
N PRO A 211 11.42 -30.22 13.40
CA PRO A 211 12.85 -30.15 13.12
C PRO A 211 13.11 -29.48 11.75
N PRO A 212 14.28 -28.85 11.56
CA PRO A 212 14.65 -28.26 10.28
C PRO A 212 14.83 -29.33 9.19
N PRO A 213 14.38 -29.06 7.95
CA PRO A 213 14.29 -30.07 6.90
C PRO A 213 15.65 -30.57 6.42
N SER A 214 15.69 -31.84 6.02
CA SER A 214 16.92 -32.62 5.76
C SER A 214 17.83 -32.03 4.67
N PHE A 215 17.26 -31.33 3.68
CA PHE A 215 17.99 -30.69 2.58
C PHE A 215 18.87 -29.51 3.04
N LEU A 216 18.64 -28.96 4.24
CA LEU A 216 19.48 -27.87 4.76
C LEU A 216 20.85 -28.40 5.20
N PRO A 217 21.93 -27.60 5.00
CA PRO A 217 23.25 -27.90 5.53
C PRO A 217 23.23 -28.18 7.05
N SER A 218 24.09 -29.11 7.49
CA SER A 218 24.17 -29.56 8.88
C SER A 218 24.28 -28.39 9.88
N PHE A 219 25.13 -27.39 9.59
CA PHE A 219 25.33 -26.23 10.46
C PHE A 219 24.08 -25.36 10.65
N ILE A 220 23.13 -25.36 9.70
CA ILE A 220 21.82 -24.72 9.87
C ILE A 220 20.93 -25.61 10.74
N ARG A 221 20.89 -26.92 10.44
CA ARG A 221 20.07 -27.89 11.17
C ARG A 221 20.44 -28.03 12.65
N THR A 222 21.72 -27.90 13.00
CA THR A 222 22.21 -27.91 14.39
C THR A 222 22.05 -26.57 15.12
N SER A 223 21.55 -25.52 14.45
CA SER A 223 21.42 -24.18 15.02
C SER A 223 19.96 -23.70 14.99
N PRO A 224 19.26 -23.67 16.13
CA PRO A 224 17.91 -23.10 16.24
C PRO A 224 17.85 -21.63 15.77
N ILE A 225 18.94 -20.88 15.95
CA ILE A 225 19.06 -19.49 15.48
C ILE A 225 19.06 -19.42 13.95
N LEU A 226 19.90 -20.21 13.28
CA LEU A 226 19.95 -20.21 11.80
C LEU A 226 18.68 -20.81 11.19
N THR A 227 18.11 -21.85 11.82
CA THR A 227 16.81 -22.42 11.43
C THR A 227 15.69 -21.38 11.51
N ARG A 228 15.61 -20.60 12.60
CA ARG A 228 14.63 -19.50 12.73
C ARG A 228 14.89 -18.40 11.68
N ILE A 229 16.13 -18.00 11.45
CA ILE A 229 16.47 -17.00 10.43
C ILE A 229 16.02 -17.47 9.04
N TYR A 230 16.29 -18.72 8.69
CA TYR A 230 15.80 -19.34 7.45
C TYR A 230 14.27 -19.29 7.34
N ARG A 231 13.52 -19.80 8.34
CA ARG A 231 12.05 -19.81 8.32
C ARG A 231 11.46 -18.39 8.22
N LEU A 232 12.01 -17.42 8.96
CA LEU A 232 11.60 -16.00 8.87
C LEU A 232 11.92 -15.37 7.51
N LEU A 233 13.05 -15.72 6.87
CA LEU A 233 13.39 -15.23 5.53
C LEU A 233 12.47 -15.81 4.45
N ILE A 234 12.08 -17.07 4.54
CA ILE A 234 11.09 -17.68 3.64
C ILE A 234 9.73 -17.00 3.82
N THR A 235 9.22 -16.89 5.06
CA THR A 235 7.98 -16.15 5.40
C THR A 235 7.98 -14.73 4.82
N LEU A 236 9.04 -13.95 5.06
CA LEU A 236 9.14 -12.57 4.58
C LEU A 236 9.12 -12.49 3.04
N ASN A 237 9.86 -13.36 2.36
CA ASN A 237 9.92 -13.35 0.90
C ASN A 237 8.63 -13.87 0.27
N ALA A 238 7.98 -14.89 0.84
CA ALA A 238 6.70 -15.39 0.35
C ALA A 238 5.61 -14.32 0.43
N ILE A 239 5.46 -13.64 1.58
CA ILE A 239 4.53 -12.50 1.73
C ILE A 239 4.88 -11.39 0.74
N LYS A 240 6.16 -10.98 0.68
CA LYS A 240 6.61 -9.90 -0.20
C LYS A 240 6.30 -10.21 -1.67
N TRP A 241 6.63 -11.41 -2.16
CA TRP A 241 6.45 -11.77 -3.57
C TRP A 241 5.00 -12.08 -3.93
N ALA A 242 4.18 -12.60 -3.00
CA ALA A 242 2.73 -12.70 -3.17
C ALA A 242 2.11 -11.31 -3.39
N LEU A 243 2.36 -10.37 -2.46
CA LEU A 243 1.90 -8.98 -2.59
C LEU A 243 2.45 -8.30 -3.86
N THR A 244 3.74 -8.46 -4.15
CA THR A 244 4.37 -7.89 -5.36
C THR A 244 3.69 -8.39 -6.64
N SER A 245 3.40 -9.69 -6.73
CA SER A 245 2.76 -10.31 -7.90
C SER A 245 1.31 -9.87 -8.06
N ILE A 246 0.53 -9.89 -6.97
CA ILE A 246 -0.88 -9.48 -6.97
C ILE A 246 -1.00 -7.99 -7.37
N PHE A 247 -0.17 -7.11 -6.81
CA PHE A 247 -0.22 -5.69 -7.17
C PHE A 247 0.31 -5.42 -8.59
N ALA A 248 1.15 -6.27 -9.18
CA ALA A 248 1.57 -6.17 -10.58
C ALA A 248 0.44 -6.47 -11.59
N LEU A 249 -0.61 -7.19 -11.19
CA LEU A 249 -1.79 -7.42 -12.04
C LEU A 249 -2.53 -6.12 -12.38
N ALA A 250 -2.55 -5.15 -11.44
CA ALA A 250 -3.27 -3.89 -11.61
C ALA A 250 -2.81 -3.07 -12.84
N PRO A 251 -1.52 -2.69 -13.01
CA PRO A 251 -1.06 -2.01 -14.22
C PRO A 251 -1.21 -2.86 -15.49
N LEU A 252 -1.08 -4.19 -15.44
CA LEU A 252 -1.34 -5.05 -16.61
C LEU A 252 -2.80 -4.96 -17.09
N PHE A 253 -3.74 -4.98 -16.15
CA PHE A 253 -5.17 -4.86 -16.44
C PHE A 253 -5.59 -3.42 -16.81
N PHE A 254 -5.29 -2.44 -15.96
CA PHE A 254 -5.75 -1.06 -16.14
C PHE A 254 -4.98 -0.29 -17.22
N VAL A 255 -3.63 -0.37 -17.25
CA VAL A 255 -2.80 0.36 -18.21
C VAL A 255 -2.59 -0.44 -19.50
N GLY A 256 -2.50 -1.76 -19.41
CA GLY A 256 -2.43 -2.68 -20.54
C GLY A 256 -3.79 -2.89 -21.21
N LEU A 257 -4.58 -3.82 -20.66
CA LEU A 257 -5.81 -4.35 -21.28
C LEU A 257 -6.91 -3.28 -21.50
N LEU A 258 -7.31 -2.56 -20.45
CA LEU A 258 -8.38 -1.56 -20.54
C LEU A 258 -7.89 -0.27 -21.22
N GLY A 259 -6.82 0.31 -20.68
CA GLY A 259 -6.17 1.49 -21.22
C GLY A 259 -7.03 2.77 -21.22
N PRO A 260 -6.48 3.89 -21.74
CA PRO A 260 -7.12 5.21 -21.66
C PRO A 260 -8.34 5.37 -22.57
N ARG A 261 -8.68 4.35 -23.36
CA ARG A 261 -9.94 4.31 -24.15
C ARG A 261 -11.13 3.87 -23.31
N ILE A 262 -10.92 3.08 -22.25
CA ILE A 262 -11.99 2.49 -21.43
C ILE A 262 -12.09 3.16 -20.05
N ILE A 263 -10.97 3.52 -19.42
CA ILE A 263 -10.96 4.09 -18.04
C ILE A 263 -10.40 5.53 -17.94
N GLY A 264 -10.32 6.26 -19.05
CA GLY A 264 -10.01 7.69 -19.04
C GLY A 264 -8.67 8.04 -18.38
N ALA A 265 -8.67 8.97 -17.41
CA ALA A 265 -7.48 9.35 -16.66
C ALA A 265 -6.82 8.18 -15.90
N ARG A 266 -7.59 7.20 -15.43
CA ARG A 266 -7.11 6.12 -14.54
C ARG A 266 -6.07 5.21 -15.19
N ALA A 267 -6.05 5.07 -16.52
CA ALA A 267 -5.00 4.33 -17.25
C ALA A 267 -3.68 5.12 -17.40
N SER A 268 -3.50 6.22 -16.66
CA SER A 268 -2.25 6.99 -16.68
C SER A 268 -1.11 6.20 -16.03
N PRO A 269 0.01 5.94 -16.75
CA PRO A 269 1.13 5.14 -16.22
C PRO A 269 1.63 5.60 -14.85
N TRP A 270 1.70 6.92 -14.65
CA TRP A 270 2.23 7.55 -13.44
C TRP A 270 1.37 7.34 -12.17
N MET A 271 0.18 6.73 -12.31
CA MET A 271 -0.65 6.26 -11.20
C MET A 271 -0.22 4.87 -10.67
N TYR A 272 0.74 4.19 -11.31
CA TYR A 272 1.18 2.83 -10.96
C TYR A 272 2.69 2.76 -10.64
N PRO A 273 3.18 3.45 -9.60
CA PRO A 273 4.56 3.32 -9.13
C PRO A 273 4.78 2.00 -8.39
N ASP A 274 6.05 1.71 -8.09
CA ASP A 274 6.47 0.56 -7.29
C ASP A 274 5.62 0.34 -6.03
N THR A 275 5.31 -0.93 -5.75
CA THR A 275 4.64 -1.36 -4.52
C THR A 275 5.50 -1.07 -3.28
N PHE A 276 6.75 -1.54 -3.29
CA PHE A 276 7.68 -1.42 -2.18
C PHE A 276 8.70 -0.30 -2.45
N GLY A 277 9.10 0.42 -1.41
CA GLY A 277 10.17 1.42 -1.51
C GLY A 277 11.55 0.79 -1.69
N SER A 278 12.58 1.63 -1.75
CA SER A 278 13.97 1.15 -1.76
C SER A 278 14.38 0.65 -0.38
N PHE A 279 14.97 -0.54 -0.30
CA PHE A 279 15.53 -1.08 0.95
C PHE A 279 16.64 -0.20 1.55
N ARG A 280 17.21 0.72 0.76
CA ARG A 280 18.11 1.77 1.25
C ARG A 280 17.48 2.64 2.34
N THR A 281 16.15 2.76 2.39
CA THR A 281 15.44 3.47 3.47
C THR A 281 15.52 2.74 4.81
N VAL A 282 15.57 1.40 4.82
CA VAL A 282 15.83 0.59 6.02
C VAL A 282 17.26 0.83 6.52
N LEU A 283 18.23 0.82 5.60
CA LEU A 283 19.62 1.09 5.92
C LEU A 283 19.82 2.53 6.46
N ASP A 284 19.13 3.52 5.88
CA ASP A 284 19.31 4.93 6.25
C ASP A 284 18.43 5.38 7.44
N LYS A 285 17.28 4.74 7.71
CA LYS A 285 16.28 5.16 8.72
C LYS A 285 15.84 4.05 9.70
N GLY A 286 16.43 2.86 9.66
CA GLY A 286 16.12 1.76 10.59
C GLY A 286 14.69 1.21 10.46
N LEU A 287 14.09 0.84 11.60
CA LEU A 287 12.75 0.24 11.68
C LEU A 287 11.64 1.23 11.26
N GLY A 288 11.86 2.53 11.48
CA GLY A 288 11.01 3.58 10.91
C GLY A 288 11.13 3.68 9.38
N GLY A 289 12.29 3.32 8.81
CA GLY A 289 12.49 3.17 7.37
C GLY A 289 11.82 1.94 6.78
N TRP A 290 11.79 0.84 7.52
CA TRP A 290 11.06 -0.38 7.15
C TRP A 290 9.57 -0.10 7.01
N TRP A 291 8.90 0.34 8.07
CA TRP A 291 7.45 0.52 8.06
C TRP A 291 6.99 1.81 7.38
N GLY A 292 7.75 2.91 7.50
CA GLY A 292 7.37 4.23 6.99
C GLY A 292 7.89 4.56 5.59
N SER A 293 8.54 3.64 4.87
CA SER A 293 9.02 3.84 3.50
C SER A 293 9.18 2.54 2.68
N TRP A 294 9.79 1.49 3.23
CA TRP A 294 10.11 0.28 2.44
C TRP A 294 8.90 -0.64 2.22
N TRP A 295 8.18 -0.98 3.30
CA TRP A 295 6.97 -1.82 3.25
C TRP A 295 5.89 -1.15 2.40
N HIS A 296 4.96 -1.92 1.82
CA HIS A 296 4.17 -1.53 0.64
C HIS A 296 3.25 -0.28 0.72
N GLN A 297 3.14 0.38 1.89
CA GLN A 297 2.36 1.60 2.17
C GLN A 297 0.84 1.56 1.83
N THR A 298 0.30 0.48 1.26
CA THR A 298 -1.08 0.40 0.72
C THR A 298 -2.16 0.87 1.70
N PHE A 299 -2.07 0.52 2.98
CA PHE A 299 -3.09 0.83 3.98
C PHE A 299 -2.82 2.13 4.77
N ARG A 300 -1.75 2.86 4.42
CA ARG A 300 -1.19 3.95 5.23
C ARG A 300 -2.20 5.04 5.59
N PHE A 301 -3.01 5.49 4.64
CA PHE A 301 -3.96 6.58 4.87
C PHE A 301 -4.97 6.23 5.97
N ALA A 302 -5.60 5.04 5.87
CA ALA A 302 -6.56 4.55 6.85
C ALA A 302 -5.98 4.37 8.25
N PHE A 303 -4.72 3.89 8.36
CA PHE A 303 -4.05 3.73 9.64
C PHE A 303 -3.65 5.08 10.28
N GLU A 304 -3.25 6.08 9.48
CA GLU A 304 -2.87 7.39 10.01
C GLU A 304 -4.06 8.31 10.31
N SER A 305 -5.10 8.33 9.47
CA SER A 305 -6.14 9.38 9.51
C SER A 305 -6.95 9.48 10.82
N PRO A 306 -7.38 8.39 11.50
CA PRO A 306 -8.04 8.48 12.80
C PRO A 306 -7.20 9.23 13.85
N SER A 307 -5.88 8.99 13.86
CA SER A 307 -4.97 9.70 14.78
C SER A 307 -4.85 11.20 14.45
N LYS A 308 -4.76 11.56 13.17
CA LYS A 308 -4.71 12.96 12.69
C LYS A 308 -5.96 13.74 13.11
N LYS A 309 -7.14 13.11 12.98
CA LYS A 309 -8.44 13.68 13.39
C LYS A 309 -8.53 13.87 14.90
N LEU A 310 -8.19 12.84 15.68
CA LEU A 310 -8.13 12.91 17.15
C LEU A 310 -7.23 14.07 17.62
N ILE A 311 -6.05 14.20 17.02
CA ILE A 311 -5.09 15.28 17.33
C ILE A 311 -5.61 16.67 16.98
N SER A 312 -6.37 16.83 15.88
CA SER A 312 -7.04 18.11 15.60
C SER A 312 -8.19 18.42 16.56
N LEU A 313 -8.96 17.42 16.98
CA LEU A 313 -10.07 17.63 17.93
C LEU A 313 -9.57 18.00 19.33
N LEU A 314 -8.43 17.42 19.74
CA LEU A 314 -7.78 17.69 21.03
C LEU A 314 -6.76 18.84 20.97
N ASN A 315 -6.60 19.52 19.83
CA ASN A 315 -5.63 20.62 19.61
C ASN A 315 -4.19 20.32 20.05
N LEU A 316 -3.74 19.06 19.93
CA LEU A 316 -2.42 18.64 20.39
C LEU A 316 -1.31 19.05 19.41
N ASP A 317 -0.14 19.46 19.92
CA ASP A 317 1.00 19.75 19.06
C ASP A 317 1.48 18.49 18.31
N ARG A 318 1.25 18.50 16.99
CA ARG A 318 1.68 17.47 16.01
C ARG A 318 3.19 17.24 15.97
N ARG A 319 4.00 18.20 16.46
CA ARG A 319 5.47 18.12 16.47
C ARG A 319 6.02 17.45 17.74
N SER A 320 5.26 17.43 18.84
CA SER A 320 5.66 16.84 20.12
C SER A 320 5.89 15.32 20.04
N VAL A 321 6.74 14.81 20.93
CA VAL A 321 7.08 13.37 20.96
C VAL A 321 5.90 12.50 21.38
N PRO A 322 5.10 12.82 22.43
CA PRO A 322 3.92 12.02 22.79
C PRO A 322 2.89 11.95 21.66
N CYS A 323 2.67 13.06 20.95
CA CYS A 323 1.74 13.12 19.83
C CYS A 323 2.19 12.26 18.63
N LYS A 324 3.50 12.20 18.35
CA LYS A 324 4.07 11.29 17.35
C LYS A 324 3.97 9.83 17.78
N PHE A 325 4.18 9.53 19.06
CA PHE A 325 3.97 8.17 19.59
C PHE A 325 2.51 7.74 19.52
N LEU A 326 1.56 8.63 19.83
CA LEU A 326 0.12 8.38 19.69
C LEU A 326 -0.28 8.04 18.26
N GLN A 327 0.20 8.80 17.27
CA GLN A 327 -0.01 8.51 15.84
C GLN A 327 0.52 7.12 15.46
N LEU A 328 1.74 6.81 15.90
CA LEU A 328 2.40 5.54 15.62
C LEU A 328 1.63 4.36 16.23
N SER A 329 1.25 4.47 17.51
CA SER A 329 0.54 3.43 18.25
C SER A 329 -0.88 3.21 17.72
N ILE A 330 -1.62 4.25 17.31
CA ILE A 330 -2.92 4.09 16.66
C ILE A 330 -2.77 3.40 15.29
N ALA A 331 -1.80 3.82 14.47
CA ALA A 331 -1.58 3.21 13.16
C ALA A 331 -1.20 1.72 13.26
N PHE A 332 -0.36 1.35 14.23
CA PHE A 332 0.01 -0.04 14.48
C PHE A 332 -1.08 -0.87 15.18
N PHE A 333 -1.91 -0.27 16.04
CA PHE A 333 -3.09 -0.91 16.59
C PHE A 333 -4.08 -1.31 15.48
N LEU A 334 -4.37 -0.39 14.56
CA LEU A 334 -5.25 -0.64 13.42
C LEU A 334 -4.66 -1.68 12.44
N SER A 335 -3.34 -1.65 12.21
CA SER A 335 -2.64 -2.68 11.44
C SER A 335 -2.68 -4.05 12.13
N GLY A 336 -2.55 -4.09 13.46
CA GLY A 336 -2.66 -5.31 14.27
C GLY A 336 -4.06 -5.90 14.22
N ALA A 337 -5.09 -5.06 14.39
CA ALA A 337 -6.49 -5.47 14.33
C ALA A 337 -6.86 -6.04 12.96
N LEU A 338 -6.33 -5.47 11.87
CA LEU A 338 -6.53 -5.97 10.51
C LEU A 338 -6.00 -7.42 10.36
N HIS A 339 -4.76 -7.68 10.77
CA HIS A 339 -4.15 -9.00 10.63
C HIS A 339 -4.69 -10.01 11.64
N ALA A 340 -5.13 -9.56 12.81
CA ALA A 340 -5.87 -10.38 13.77
C ALA A 340 -7.22 -10.82 13.22
N ALA A 341 -7.99 -9.93 12.57
CA ALA A 341 -9.23 -10.31 11.92
C ALA A 341 -9.01 -11.36 10.83
N GLY A 342 -7.95 -11.22 10.02
CA GLY A 342 -7.51 -12.26 9.08
C GLY A 342 -7.20 -13.59 9.77
N SER A 343 -6.41 -13.56 10.84
CA SER A 343 -6.03 -14.73 11.65
C SER A 343 -7.25 -15.45 12.25
N SER A 344 -8.21 -14.71 12.82
CA SER A 344 -9.49 -15.24 13.32
C SER A 344 -10.34 -15.95 12.26
N THR A 345 -10.09 -15.71 10.97
CA THR A 345 -10.76 -16.37 9.85
C THR A 345 -9.94 -17.49 9.21
N GLN A 346 -8.79 -17.88 9.78
CA GLN A 346 -8.01 -19.03 9.31
C GLN A 346 -8.59 -20.37 9.77
N SER A 347 -8.23 -21.43 9.06
CA SER A 347 -8.80 -22.78 9.23
C SER A 347 -8.15 -23.61 10.34
N GLY A 348 -7.01 -23.14 10.88
CA GLY A 348 -6.22 -23.84 11.90
C GLY A 348 -6.17 -23.07 13.22
N ALA A 349 -5.58 -23.67 14.25
CA ALA A 349 -5.54 -23.12 15.62
C ALA A 349 -4.57 -21.94 15.77
N THR A 350 -5.01 -20.76 15.36
CA THR A 350 -4.31 -19.46 15.45
C THR A 350 -4.52 -18.77 16.80
N TYR A 351 -3.72 -17.73 17.06
CA TYR A 351 -3.77 -16.87 18.24
C TYR A 351 -3.86 -15.38 17.84
N PRO A 352 -5.01 -14.89 17.33
CA PRO A 352 -5.12 -13.57 16.70
C PRO A 352 -4.60 -12.38 17.54
N LEU A 353 -4.79 -12.43 18.86
CA LEU A 353 -4.41 -11.33 19.77
C LEU A 353 -2.95 -11.41 20.27
N SER A 354 -2.46 -12.60 20.60
CA SER A 354 -1.08 -12.79 21.08
C SER A 354 -0.05 -13.04 19.97
N GLY A 355 -0.51 -13.38 18.76
CA GLY A 355 0.30 -13.48 17.54
C GLY A 355 0.30 -12.17 16.74
N PRO A 356 -0.47 -12.05 15.64
CA PRO A 356 -0.40 -10.93 14.71
C PRO A 356 -0.70 -9.57 15.34
N PHE A 357 -1.71 -9.44 16.20
CA PHE A 357 -1.98 -8.15 16.87
C PHE A 357 -0.78 -7.71 17.73
N LEU A 358 -0.25 -8.59 18.56
CA LEU A 358 0.92 -8.31 19.40
C LEU A 358 2.15 -7.99 18.55
N PHE A 359 2.40 -8.71 17.45
CA PHE A 359 3.47 -8.41 16.50
C PHE A 359 3.45 -6.94 16.06
N PHE A 360 2.31 -6.43 15.59
CA PHE A 360 2.18 -5.03 15.19
C PHE A 360 2.27 -4.07 16.38
N MET A 361 1.67 -4.41 17.53
CA MET A 361 1.75 -3.58 18.75
C MET A 361 3.16 -3.44 19.34
N THR A 362 4.10 -4.36 19.06
CA THR A 362 5.51 -4.17 19.43
C THR A 362 6.25 -3.14 18.57
N GLN A 363 5.82 -2.89 17.33
CA GLN A 363 6.59 -2.07 16.38
C GLN A 363 6.75 -0.58 16.81
N PRO A 364 5.76 0.11 17.40
CA PRO A 364 5.95 1.43 18.01
C PRO A 364 7.06 1.43 19.07
N LEU A 365 7.11 0.39 19.91
CA LEU A 365 8.10 0.25 20.98
C LEU A 365 9.50 0.06 20.39
N GLY A 366 9.64 -0.77 19.35
CA GLY A 366 10.89 -0.97 18.62
C GLY A 366 11.41 0.31 17.96
N ILE A 367 10.52 1.14 17.40
CA ILE A 367 10.88 2.42 16.79
C ILE A 367 11.31 3.43 17.86
N VAL A 368 10.59 3.53 18.98
CA VAL A 368 10.98 4.39 20.11
C VAL A 368 12.32 3.95 20.72
N LEU A 369 12.52 2.65 20.95
CA LEU A 369 13.77 2.10 21.47
C LEU A 369 14.95 2.40 20.53
N GLN A 370 14.77 2.31 19.21
CA GLN A 370 15.82 2.66 18.26
C GLN A 370 16.18 4.15 18.33
N LEU A 371 15.18 5.03 18.49
CA LEU A 371 15.40 6.47 18.64
C LEU A 371 16.12 6.80 19.95
N LEU A 372 15.74 6.18 21.07
CA LEU A 372 16.39 6.35 22.37
C LEU A 372 17.83 5.83 22.36
N LEU A 373 18.07 4.64 21.80
CA LEU A 373 19.42 4.08 21.62
C LEU A 373 20.28 5.00 20.75
N THR A 374 19.74 5.49 19.63
CA THR A 374 20.43 6.42 18.73
C THR A 374 20.75 7.75 19.41
N ALA A 375 19.85 8.27 20.25
CA ALA A 375 20.10 9.48 21.03
C ALA A 375 21.18 9.26 22.10
N SER A 376 21.14 8.13 22.80
CA SER A 376 22.14 7.74 23.81
C SER A 376 23.53 7.60 23.19
N LEU A 377 23.67 6.84 22.10
CA LEU A 377 24.94 6.64 21.38
C LEU A 377 25.52 7.94 20.80
N ARG A 378 24.69 8.93 20.50
CA ARG A 378 25.13 10.28 20.13
C ARG A 378 25.60 11.09 21.34
N LYS A 379 24.86 11.03 22.46
CA LYS A 379 25.21 11.72 23.72
C LYS A 379 26.53 11.21 24.32
N THR A 380 26.82 9.91 24.18
CA THR A 380 28.08 9.29 24.65
C THR A 380 29.24 9.43 23.66
N GLY A 381 29.04 10.08 22.51
CA GLY A 381 30.09 10.26 21.48
C GLY A 381 30.41 9.03 20.64
N VAL A 382 29.81 7.86 20.92
CA VAL A 382 30.03 6.60 20.15
C VAL A 382 29.59 6.75 18.69
N VAL A 383 28.52 7.50 18.43
CA VAL A 383 28.05 7.84 17.08
C VAL A 383 28.08 9.36 16.90
N THR A 384 29.07 9.84 16.16
CA THR A 384 29.25 11.26 15.83
C THR A 384 28.73 11.59 14.43
N PRO A 385 28.62 12.88 14.04
CA PRO A 385 28.36 13.26 12.65
C PRO A 385 29.40 12.67 11.67
N LYS A 386 30.66 12.51 12.12
CA LYS A 386 31.78 11.93 11.36
C LYS A 386 31.73 10.40 11.21
N THR A 387 30.92 9.69 11.99
CA THR A 387 30.83 8.22 11.89
C THR A 387 30.43 7.78 10.46
N PRO A 388 31.21 6.92 9.78
CA PRO A 388 31.00 6.55 8.38
C PRO A 388 29.57 6.08 8.08
N LYS A 389 29.04 6.44 6.90
CA LYS A 389 27.67 6.07 6.50
C LYS A 389 27.44 4.56 6.58
N LEU A 390 28.40 3.75 6.12
CA LEU A 390 28.31 2.28 6.17
C LEU A 390 28.13 1.76 7.61
N MET A 391 28.88 2.26 8.60
CA MET A 391 28.73 1.85 10.00
C MET A 391 27.32 2.17 10.54
N ARG A 392 26.79 3.36 10.21
CA ARG A 392 25.42 3.74 10.59
C ARG A 392 24.36 2.86 9.91
N GLN A 393 24.58 2.50 8.64
CA GLN A 393 23.72 1.60 7.89
C GLN A 393 23.76 0.16 8.41
N LEU A 394 24.92 -0.36 8.79
CA LEU A 394 25.08 -1.67 9.43
C LEU A 394 24.41 -1.69 10.81
N GLY A 395 24.57 -0.64 11.63
CA GLY A 395 23.87 -0.53 12.91
C GLY A 395 22.34 -0.55 12.75
N ASN A 396 21.81 0.20 11.77
CA ASN A 396 20.38 0.15 11.42
C ASN A 396 19.94 -1.24 10.93
N PHE A 397 20.74 -1.89 10.07
CA PHE A 397 20.47 -3.22 9.56
C PHE A 397 20.40 -4.26 10.69
N PHE A 398 21.43 -4.33 11.55
CA PHE A 398 21.46 -5.26 12.67
C PHE A 398 20.31 -5.01 13.65
N TYR A 399 20.04 -3.75 14.01
CA TYR A 399 18.91 -3.43 14.89
C TYR A 399 17.58 -3.97 14.34
N VAL A 400 17.29 -3.73 13.06
CA VAL A 400 16.04 -4.16 12.41
C VAL A 400 15.92 -5.68 12.38
N HIS A 401 16.97 -6.40 12.01
CA HIS A 401 16.91 -7.86 11.89
C HIS A 401 16.92 -8.56 13.25
N VAL A 402 17.59 -8.00 14.28
CA VAL A 402 17.49 -8.48 15.67
C VAL A 402 16.09 -8.22 16.22
N TRP A 403 15.50 -7.05 15.98
CA TRP A 403 14.12 -6.75 16.39
C TRP A 403 13.13 -7.75 15.79
N PHE A 404 13.24 -8.07 14.49
CA PHE A 404 12.38 -9.06 13.85
C PHE A 404 12.71 -10.51 14.21
N PHE A 405 13.96 -10.87 14.54
CA PHE A 405 14.30 -12.21 15.02
C PHE A 405 13.54 -12.58 16.32
N PHE A 406 13.25 -11.59 17.18
CA PHE A 406 12.46 -11.77 18.39
C PHE A 406 10.95 -11.53 18.18
N THR A 407 10.54 -10.56 17.36
CA THR A 407 9.10 -10.20 17.22
C THR A 407 8.38 -10.92 16.08
N ALA A 408 9.02 -11.19 14.95
CA ALA A 408 8.36 -11.78 13.77
C ALA A 408 7.83 -13.21 13.94
N PRO A 409 8.35 -14.09 14.84
CA PRO A 409 7.72 -15.39 15.12
C PRO A 409 6.25 -15.28 15.53
N LEU A 410 5.86 -14.21 16.24
CA LEU A 410 4.47 -13.93 16.62
C LEU A 410 3.52 -13.85 15.40
N LEU A 411 4.02 -13.45 14.23
CA LEU A 411 3.27 -13.44 12.97
C LEU A 411 3.50 -14.71 12.14
N ALA A 412 4.75 -15.17 12.06
CA ALA A 412 5.15 -16.29 11.20
C ALA A 412 4.57 -17.63 11.69
N ASP A 413 4.61 -17.87 13.00
CA ASP A 413 4.14 -19.10 13.63
C ASP A 413 2.60 -19.15 13.60
N ASP A 414 1.92 -18.01 13.66
CA ASP A 414 0.47 -17.90 13.50
C ASP A 414 0.02 -18.18 12.06
N PHE A 415 0.72 -17.59 11.08
CA PHE A 415 0.52 -17.84 9.66
C PHE A 415 0.72 -19.32 9.30
N ALA A 416 1.71 -19.97 9.92
CA ALA A 416 1.92 -21.41 9.86
C ALA A 416 0.73 -22.19 10.45
N ARG A 417 0.38 -21.96 11.73
CA ARG A 417 -0.73 -22.64 12.43
C ARG A 417 -2.07 -22.54 11.71
N GLY A 418 -2.38 -21.37 11.15
CA GLY A 418 -3.60 -21.15 10.38
C GLY A 418 -3.57 -21.66 8.93
N GLY A 419 -2.50 -22.33 8.51
CA GLY A 419 -2.38 -22.93 7.18
C GLY A 419 -2.50 -21.92 6.04
N ILE A 420 -1.80 -20.78 6.13
CA ILE A 420 -1.74 -19.81 5.02
C ILE A 420 -0.90 -20.37 3.86
N TRP A 421 0.21 -21.05 4.19
CA TRP A 421 1.20 -21.57 3.23
C TRP A 421 0.75 -22.82 2.46
N LEU A 422 -0.32 -23.46 2.92
CA LEU A 422 -0.96 -24.60 2.23
C LEU A 422 -1.59 -24.19 0.89
N PHE A 423 -1.98 -22.91 0.75
CA PHE A 423 -2.50 -22.34 -0.50
C PHE A 423 -1.50 -22.44 -1.67
N GLU A 424 -2.00 -22.60 -2.90
CA GLU A 424 -1.17 -22.72 -4.11
C GLU A 424 -1.09 -21.39 -4.89
N PRO A 425 0.00 -20.61 -4.74
CA PRO A 425 0.08 -19.26 -5.31
C PRO A 425 0.20 -19.23 -6.84
N VAL A 426 0.47 -20.38 -7.48
CA VAL A 426 0.63 -20.54 -8.92
C VAL A 426 -0.17 -21.76 -9.41
N PRO A 427 -0.82 -21.70 -10.59
CA PRO A 427 -1.58 -22.83 -11.15
C PRO A 427 -0.68 -23.94 -11.72
N ILE A 428 0.56 -23.59 -12.07
CA ILE A 428 1.54 -24.47 -12.71
C ILE A 428 2.89 -24.27 -11.99
N SER A 429 3.55 -25.39 -11.69
CA SER A 429 4.86 -25.44 -11.04
C SER A 429 5.88 -26.13 -11.96
N PRO A 430 6.69 -25.35 -12.70
CA PRO A 430 7.84 -25.89 -13.42
C PRO A 430 8.79 -26.68 -12.52
N LEU A 431 8.95 -26.30 -11.24
CA LEU A 431 9.83 -27.03 -10.32
C LEU A 431 9.25 -28.39 -9.90
N ARG A 432 7.93 -28.52 -9.67
CA ARG A 432 7.32 -29.85 -9.46
C ARG A 432 7.38 -30.72 -10.71
N ALA A 433 7.20 -30.14 -11.89
CA ALA A 433 7.39 -30.85 -13.17
C ALA A 433 8.83 -31.35 -13.39
N LEU A 434 9.82 -30.74 -12.73
CA LEU A 434 11.22 -31.18 -12.69
C LEU A 434 11.54 -32.13 -11.52
N GLY A 435 10.53 -32.59 -10.76
CA GLY A 435 10.70 -33.54 -9.65
C GLY A 435 11.07 -32.92 -8.30
N PHE A 436 10.99 -31.60 -8.13
CA PHE A 436 11.24 -30.94 -6.84
C PHE A 436 9.99 -30.86 -5.92
N GLY A 437 8.88 -31.50 -6.30
CA GLY A 437 7.69 -31.61 -5.44
C GLY A 437 7.90 -32.50 -4.22
N ASP A 438 6.89 -32.56 -3.34
CA ASP A 438 6.70 -33.72 -2.48
C ASP A 438 5.99 -34.86 -3.24
N ALA A 439 5.87 -36.03 -2.62
CA ALA A 439 5.37 -37.25 -3.28
C ALA A 439 3.90 -37.19 -3.72
N ASP A 440 3.10 -36.29 -3.14
CA ASP A 440 1.66 -36.16 -3.40
C ASP A 440 1.36 -34.93 -4.29
N SER A 441 2.39 -34.32 -4.91
CA SER A 441 2.27 -33.03 -5.62
C SER A 441 2.73 -33.06 -7.09
N SER A 442 1.99 -32.35 -7.93
CA SER A 442 2.30 -32.07 -9.33
C SER A 442 1.78 -30.67 -9.74
N TRP A 443 1.37 -30.50 -11.00
CA TRP A 443 2.13 -29.57 -11.84
C TRP A 443 1.44 -28.38 -12.53
N ASN A 444 0.13 -28.16 -12.72
CA ASN A 444 -1.12 -28.79 -12.25
C ASN A 444 -1.59 -28.53 -10.80
N CYS A 445 -0.91 -27.67 -10.03
CA CYS A 445 -1.18 -27.40 -8.60
C CYS A 445 -2.65 -27.12 -8.22
N TRP A 446 -3.49 -26.66 -9.16
CA TRP A 446 -4.91 -26.34 -8.93
C TRP A 446 -5.90 -27.45 -9.34
N LYS A 447 -5.43 -28.64 -9.75
CA LYS A 447 -6.26 -29.76 -10.25
C LYS A 447 -6.26 -31.01 -9.33
N GLU A 448 -5.46 -31.01 -8.26
CA GLU A 448 -4.88 -32.26 -7.74
C GLU A 448 -5.68 -33.08 -6.73
N ARG A 449 -6.98 -32.82 -6.55
CA ARG A 449 -7.89 -33.84 -6.00
C ARG A 449 -9.19 -33.79 -6.78
N GLU A 450 -9.80 -34.95 -6.98
CA GLU A 450 -11.10 -35.12 -7.65
C GLU A 450 -12.30 -34.52 -6.86
N SER A 451 -12.01 -33.71 -5.84
CA SER A 451 -12.93 -32.95 -5.01
C SER A 451 -12.38 -31.58 -4.54
N ALA A 452 -11.19 -31.18 -5.00
CA ALA A 452 -10.56 -29.90 -4.66
C ALA A 452 -10.77 -28.86 -5.76
N ASP A 453 -12.03 -28.47 -5.97
CA ASP A 453 -12.36 -27.29 -6.78
C ASP A 453 -11.67 -26.05 -6.20
N TRP A 454 -10.70 -25.50 -6.93
CA TRP A 454 -9.98 -24.27 -6.57
C TRP A 454 -10.91 -23.08 -6.30
N VAL A 455 -12.08 -23.06 -6.94
CA VAL A 455 -13.18 -22.14 -6.72
C VAL A 455 -14.49 -22.91 -6.94
N ARG A 456 -15.35 -23.01 -5.92
CA ARG A 456 -16.67 -23.65 -6.05
C ARG A 456 -17.80 -22.79 -5.50
N TRP A 457 -19.02 -23.03 -5.98
CA TRP A 457 -20.21 -22.49 -5.34
C TRP A 457 -20.64 -23.38 -4.17
N TYR A 458 -20.48 -22.90 -2.95
CA TYR A 458 -21.08 -23.51 -1.78
C TYR A 458 -22.54 -23.05 -1.63
N ARG A 459 -23.43 -23.98 -1.31
CA ARG A 459 -24.85 -23.72 -1.06
C ARG A 459 -25.21 -24.18 0.34
N GLY A 460 -25.48 -23.24 1.23
CA GLY A 460 -26.03 -23.52 2.55
C GLY A 460 -27.55 -23.68 2.52
N GLU A 461 -28.15 -23.85 3.69
CA GLU A 461 -29.60 -23.93 3.90
C GLU A 461 -30.30 -22.61 3.53
N HIS A 462 -29.58 -21.50 3.66
CA HIS A 462 -30.04 -20.15 3.37
C HIS A 462 -29.15 -19.44 2.33
N TRP A 463 -29.71 -18.43 1.67
CA TRP A 463 -28.98 -17.68 0.63
C TRP A 463 -27.76 -16.93 1.19
N TRP A 464 -27.82 -16.44 2.43
CA TRP A 464 -26.70 -15.76 3.11
C TRP A 464 -25.62 -16.72 3.64
N GLN A 465 -25.89 -18.03 3.63
CA GLN A 465 -24.89 -19.08 3.87
C GLN A 465 -24.32 -19.63 2.54
N SER A 466 -24.79 -19.15 1.40
CA SER A 466 -24.37 -19.60 0.06
C SER A 466 -23.42 -18.58 -0.57
N GLY A 467 -22.44 -19.04 -1.35
CA GLY A 467 -21.44 -18.16 -1.96
C GLY A 467 -20.25 -18.90 -2.55
N VAL A 468 -19.20 -18.16 -2.88
CA VAL A 468 -17.95 -18.72 -3.41
C VAL A 468 -17.09 -19.26 -2.26
N ALA A 469 -16.64 -20.51 -2.38
CA ALA A 469 -15.71 -21.17 -1.47
C ALA A 469 -14.40 -21.55 -2.19
N PHE A 470 -13.35 -21.71 -1.38
CA PHE A 470 -11.95 -21.98 -1.73
C PHE A 470 -11.32 -22.90 -0.66
#